data_AF-A0AAW2F811-F1
#
_entry.id   AF-A0AAW2F811-F1
#
_cell.length_a   1.000
_cell.length_b   1.000
_cell.length_c   1.000
_cell.angle_alpha   90.00
_cell.angle_beta   90.00
_cell.angle_gamma   90.00
#
_symmetry.space_group_name_H-M   'P 1'
#
loop_
_entity.id
_entity.type
_entity.pdbx_description
1 polymer ?
#
loop_
_entity_poly.entity_id
_entity_poly.type
_entity_poly.pdbx_seq_one_letter_code
_entity_poly.pdbx_strand_id
1 'polypeptide(L)'
;MDSLSVTIEYTVMALKLTILWVNSRIFYDVLAAMAADWKEVTSNEVHIMTNKAILSRRFSNVIIGLHSVAVCCFGIEVLASHPDDVNGVETPVRAFTLKLQLPSRCNESPLYEVVLCLEFFYQLISSCVSGVLNSLLITLILHTSGQIEILCDELKDISSEKKNQQLNLSMKALIGKHQRIITFSNKIERIFSYIALVQFLTSILLTCCIGFTLITSFSTMQDSDTIDSAALIKAIVFYMAATVEAFIFCFCGEYLSAKSKMIGDAAYKSIWYDFKPDESKFVLLIILRSQRRLTITAGKIMDLSLEGFTSIIKASASYVSVLHAVY
;
A
#
# COMPACT_ATOMS: atom_id res chain seq x y z
N MET A 1 -3.03 -17.93 -18.31
CA MET A 1 -2.53 -16.82 -17.46
C MET A 1 -3.30 -16.76 -16.14
N ASP A 2 -4.63 -16.86 -16.19
CA ASP A 2 -5.52 -16.59 -15.05
C ASP A 2 -5.23 -17.38 -13.77
N SER A 3 -5.00 -18.71 -13.85
CA SER A 3 -4.78 -19.53 -12.64
C SER A 3 -3.49 -19.17 -11.90
N LEU A 4 -2.41 -18.87 -12.62
CA LEU A 4 -1.13 -18.53 -12.00
C LEU A 4 -1.21 -17.16 -11.32
N SER A 5 -1.75 -16.15 -12.02
CA SER A 5 -1.90 -14.79 -11.49
C SER A 5 -2.75 -14.77 -10.22
N VAL A 6 -3.88 -15.49 -10.21
CA VAL A 6 -4.78 -15.54 -9.05
C VAL A 6 -4.14 -16.32 -7.89
N THR A 7 -3.43 -17.43 -8.17
CA THR A 7 -2.69 -18.17 -7.12
C THR A 7 -1.60 -17.31 -6.49
N ILE A 8 -0.89 -16.54 -7.31
CA ILE A 8 0.14 -15.59 -6.86
C ILE A 8 -0.49 -14.52 -5.95
N GLU A 9 -1.65 -13.96 -6.32
CA GLU A 9 -2.36 -12.95 -5.52
C GLU A 9 -2.77 -13.49 -4.14
N TYR A 10 -3.37 -14.69 -4.09
CA TYR A 10 -3.72 -15.32 -2.80
C TYR A 10 -2.49 -15.65 -1.95
N THR A 11 -1.40 -16.09 -2.59
CA THR A 11 -0.14 -16.36 -1.90
C THR A 11 0.42 -15.08 -1.28
N VAL A 12 0.38 -13.96 -2.00
CA VAL A 12 0.77 -12.64 -1.47
C VAL A 12 -0.11 -12.25 -0.29
N MET A 13 -1.43 -12.34 -0.43
CA MET A 13 -2.33 -12.02 0.67
C MET A 13 -2.01 -12.84 1.93
N ALA A 14 -1.85 -14.16 1.78
CA ALA A 14 -1.52 -15.05 2.89
C ALA A 14 -0.18 -14.68 3.53
N LEU A 15 0.85 -14.36 2.73
CA LEU A 15 2.14 -13.91 3.23
C LEU A 15 2.04 -12.57 3.96
N LYS A 16 1.29 -11.58 3.43
CA LYS A 16 1.06 -10.30 4.10
C LYS A 16 0.41 -10.49 5.47
N LEU A 17 -0.63 -11.31 5.55
CA LEU A 17 -1.33 -11.62 6.80
C LEU A 17 -0.41 -12.35 7.79
N THR A 18 0.38 -13.31 7.31
CA THR A 18 1.35 -14.04 8.14
C THR A 18 2.41 -13.10 8.71
N ILE A 19 2.96 -12.20 7.89
CA ILE A 19 3.95 -11.21 8.35
C ILE A 19 3.33 -10.26 9.38
N LEU A 20 2.10 -9.79 9.14
CA LEU A 20 1.38 -8.94 10.10
C LEU A 20 1.11 -9.69 11.41
N TRP A 21 0.73 -10.96 11.34
CA TRP A 21 0.47 -11.80 12.52
C TRP A 21 1.73 -12.06 13.34
N VAL A 22 2.86 -12.37 12.68
CA VAL A 22 4.17 -12.50 13.34
C VAL A 22 4.58 -11.20 14.05
N ASN A 23 4.24 -10.05 13.47
CA ASN A 23 4.50 -8.73 14.05
C ASN A 23 3.31 -8.19 14.88
N SER A 24 2.34 -9.02 15.24
CA SER A 24 1.09 -8.61 15.90
C SER A 24 1.33 -7.79 17.16
N ARG A 25 2.31 -8.16 18.01
CA ARG A 25 2.66 -7.40 19.21
C ARG A 25 3.06 -5.95 18.89
N ILE A 26 3.89 -5.74 17.86
CA ILE A 26 4.31 -4.41 17.42
C ILE A 26 3.11 -3.66 16.84
N PHE A 27 2.28 -4.36 16.08
CA PHE A 27 1.07 -3.79 15.51
C PHE A 27 0.10 -3.30 16.58
N TYR A 28 -0.13 -4.08 17.64
CA TYR A 28 -0.92 -3.64 18.80
C TYR A 28 -0.31 -2.41 19.48
N ASP A 29 1.01 -2.37 19.67
CA ASP A 29 1.67 -1.20 20.24
C ASP A 29 1.46 0.06 19.37
N VAL A 30 1.49 -0.08 18.04
CA VAL A 30 1.26 1.03 17.10
C VAL A 30 -0.18 1.53 17.22
N LEU A 31 -1.17 0.63 17.23
CA LEU A 31 -2.57 1.02 17.41
C LEU A 31 -2.82 1.65 18.78
N ALA A 32 -2.22 1.11 19.84
CA ALA A 32 -2.32 1.67 21.19
C ALA A 32 -1.69 3.06 21.27
N ALA A 33 -0.53 3.28 20.64
CA ALA A 33 0.09 4.59 20.56
C ALA A 33 -0.78 5.59 19.78
N MET A 34 -1.35 5.18 18.65
CA MET A 34 -2.27 6.01 17.88
C MET A 34 -3.52 6.38 18.72
N ALA A 35 -4.10 5.43 19.46
CA ALA A 35 -5.24 5.69 20.34
C ALA A 35 -4.88 6.63 21.50
N ALA A 36 -3.67 6.50 22.07
CA ALA A 36 -3.16 7.41 23.09
C ALA A 36 -3.00 8.84 22.55
N ASP A 37 -2.44 9.01 21.34
CA ASP A 37 -2.32 10.32 20.68
C ASP A 37 -3.69 10.99 20.51
N TRP A 38 -4.73 10.23 20.14
CA TRP A 38 -6.10 10.74 20.04
C TRP A 38 -6.73 11.12 21.37
N LYS A 39 -6.29 10.51 22.48
CA LYS A 39 -6.77 10.84 23.83
C LYS A 39 -6.08 12.09 24.40
N GLU A 40 -4.81 12.29 24.04
CA GLU A 40 -3.98 13.42 24.49
C GLU A 40 -4.15 14.68 23.62
N VAL A 41 -4.95 14.61 22.55
CA VAL A 41 -5.08 15.69 21.57
C VAL A 41 -5.66 16.98 22.18
N THR A 42 -5.00 18.10 21.94
CA THR A 42 -5.47 19.43 22.34
C THR A 42 -6.41 20.03 21.28
N SER A 43 -7.20 21.04 21.67
CA SER A 43 -8.18 21.67 20.77
C SER A 43 -7.56 22.20 19.46
N ASN A 44 -6.30 22.65 19.49
CA ASN A 44 -5.61 23.16 18.31
C ASN A 44 -5.13 22.02 17.39
N GLU A 45 -4.76 20.88 17.96
CA GLU A 45 -4.27 19.70 17.23
C GLU A 45 -5.41 18.87 16.61
N VAL A 46 -6.61 18.91 17.21
CA VAL A 46 -7.80 18.16 16.75
C VAL A 46 -8.08 18.43 15.28
N HIS A 47 -7.93 19.67 14.82
CA HIS A 47 -8.19 20.01 13.42
C HIS A 47 -7.24 19.27 12.46
N ILE A 48 -5.93 19.27 12.74
CA ILE A 48 -4.93 18.58 11.93
C ILE A 48 -5.19 17.07 11.93
N MET A 49 -5.40 16.47 13.10
CA MET A 49 -5.64 15.04 13.22
C MET A 49 -6.93 14.60 12.53
N THR A 50 -8.00 15.40 12.64
CA THR A 50 -9.29 15.15 11.97
C THR A 50 -9.15 15.23 10.46
N ASN A 51 -8.43 16.24 9.94
CA ASN A 51 -8.19 16.36 8.50
C ASN A 51 -7.41 15.15 7.95
N LYS A 52 -6.37 14.68 8.66
CA LYS A 52 -5.63 13.46 8.26
C LYS A 52 -6.50 12.21 8.32
N ALA A 53 -7.37 12.09 9.33
CA ALA A 53 -8.29 10.95 9.45
C ALA A 53 -9.35 10.94 8.34
N ILE A 54 -9.92 12.10 7.98
CA ILE A 54 -10.86 12.23 6.86
C ILE A 54 -10.17 11.87 5.54
N LEU A 55 -8.96 12.39 5.33
CA LEU A 55 -8.18 12.08 4.13
C LEU A 55 -7.88 10.57 4.05
N SER A 56 -7.49 9.96 5.18
CA SER A 56 -7.26 8.52 5.24
C SER A 56 -8.52 7.71 4.93
N ARG A 57 -9.67 8.12 5.46
CA ARG A 57 -10.96 7.48 5.16
C ARG A 57 -11.31 7.58 3.67
N ARG A 58 -11.05 8.72 3.03
CA ARG A 58 -11.24 8.90 1.58
C ARG A 58 -10.35 7.95 0.79
N PHE A 59 -9.06 7.88 1.09
CA PHE A 59 -8.14 6.93 0.43
C PHE A 59 -8.58 5.48 0.65
N SER A 60 -8.96 5.13 1.87
CA SER A 60 -9.41 3.77 2.21
C SER A 60 -10.66 3.38 1.42
N ASN A 61 -11.65 4.26 1.35
CA ASN A 61 -12.88 4.02 0.59
C ASN A 61 -12.60 3.87 -0.91
N VAL A 62 -11.69 4.67 -1.47
CA VAL A 62 -11.29 4.57 -2.89
C VAL A 62 -10.58 3.26 -3.16
N ILE A 63 -9.63 2.86 -2.30
CA ILE A 63 -8.86 1.62 -2.46
C ILE A 63 -9.76 0.39 -2.34
N ILE A 64 -10.52 0.28 -1.25
CA ILE A 64 -11.43 -0.85 -1.02
C ILE A 64 -12.52 -0.89 -2.10
N GLY A 65 -13.03 0.28 -2.52
CA GLY A 65 -13.97 0.40 -3.63
C GLY A 65 -13.40 -0.10 -4.95
N LEU A 66 -12.18 0.30 -5.31
CA LEU A 66 -11.48 -0.16 -6.52
C LEU A 66 -11.29 -1.68 -6.51
N HIS A 67 -10.83 -2.23 -5.38
CA HIS A 67 -10.67 -3.68 -5.17
C HIS A 67 -12.01 -4.44 -5.31
N SER A 68 -13.09 -3.89 -4.77
CA SER A 68 -14.43 -4.49 -4.84
C SER A 68 -15.00 -4.44 -6.26
N VAL A 69 -14.88 -3.30 -6.93
CA VAL A 69 -15.35 -3.10 -8.32
C VAL A 69 -14.62 -4.05 -9.26
N ALA A 70 -13.30 -4.22 -9.10
CA ALA A 70 -12.52 -5.16 -9.93
C ALA A 70 -13.07 -6.60 -9.85
N VAL A 71 -13.38 -7.09 -8.64
CA VAL A 71 -13.97 -8.42 -8.43
C VAL A 71 -15.38 -8.50 -9.02
N CYS A 72 -16.21 -7.48 -8.84
CA CYS A 72 -17.55 -7.43 -9.43
C CYS A 72 -17.50 -7.46 -10.96
N CYS A 73 -16.59 -6.71 -11.58
CA CYS A 73 -16.38 -6.74 -13.03
C CYS A 73 -15.98 -8.13 -13.51
N PHE A 74 -15.05 -8.80 -12.80
CA PHE A 74 -14.63 -10.16 -13.13
C PHE A 74 -15.77 -11.17 -12.99
N GLY A 75 -16.59 -11.06 -11.94
CA GLY A 75 -17.77 -11.90 -11.74
C GLY A 75 -18.85 -11.70 -12.80
N ILE A 76 -19.12 -10.45 -13.20
CA ILE A 76 -20.07 -10.14 -14.29
C ILE A 76 -19.57 -10.73 -15.60
N GLU A 77 -18.27 -10.62 -15.89
CA GLU A 77 -17.70 -11.19 -17.11
C GLU A 77 -17.87 -12.71 -17.18
N VAL A 78 -17.66 -13.42 -16.07
CA VAL A 78 -17.88 -14.87 -16.00
C VAL A 78 -19.35 -15.22 -16.23
N LEU A 79 -20.28 -14.45 -15.67
CA LEU A 79 -21.71 -14.66 -15.89
C LEU A 79 -22.15 -14.33 -17.33
N ALA A 80 -21.55 -13.30 -17.95
CA ALA A 80 -21.83 -12.92 -19.34
C ALA A 80 -21.20 -13.88 -20.36
N SER A 81 -20.14 -14.59 -19.98
CA SER A 81 -19.49 -15.62 -20.81
C SER A 81 -20.25 -16.95 -20.79
N HIS A 82 -21.33 -17.06 -20.01
CA HIS A 82 -22.20 -18.23 -19.99
C HIS A 82 -23.05 -18.22 -21.27
N PRO A 83 -22.86 -19.17 -22.21
CA PRO A 83 -23.67 -19.21 -23.41
C PRO A 83 -25.11 -19.52 -23.03
N ASP A 84 -26.05 -18.69 -23.49
CA ASP A 84 -27.47 -19.03 -23.45
C ASP A 84 -27.65 -20.38 -24.17
N ASP A 85 -28.32 -21.30 -23.47
CA ASP A 85 -28.57 -22.69 -23.83
C ASP A 85 -29.53 -22.78 -25.03
N VAL A 86 -29.09 -22.34 -26.22
CA VAL A 86 -29.97 -22.23 -27.40
C VAL A 86 -29.83 -23.41 -28.36
N ASN A 87 -28.77 -24.20 -28.33
CA ASN A 87 -28.65 -25.34 -29.25
C ASN A 87 -28.06 -26.58 -28.57
N GLY A 88 -28.93 -27.54 -28.23
CA GLY A 88 -28.63 -28.77 -27.50
C GLY A 88 -27.76 -29.79 -28.24
N VAL A 89 -26.50 -29.44 -28.52
CA VAL A 89 -25.46 -30.39 -28.93
C VAL A 89 -24.17 -30.02 -28.20
N GLU A 90 -23.74 -30.95 -27.33
CA GLU A 90 -22.62 -30.87 -26.37
C GLU A 90 -22.87 -29.94 -25.16
N THR A 91 -23.03 -30.53 -23.97
CA THR A 91 -23.08 -29.78 -22.70
C THR A 91 -21.81 -28.93 -22.58
N PRO A 92 -21.88 -27.59 -22.67
CA PRO A 92 -20.69 -26.77 -22.54
C PRO A 92 -20.14 -26.98 -21.13
N VAL A 93 -18.85 -27.30 -21.03
CA VAL A 93 -18.15 -27.37 -19.75
C VAL A 93 -18.27 -25.97 -19.11
N ARG A 94 -19.16 -25.82 -18.13
CA ARG A 94 -19.38 -24.56 -17.44
C ARG A 94 -18.06 -24.09 -16.84
N ALA A 95 -17.61 -22.91 -17.25
CA ALA A 95 -16.34 -22.36 -16.81
C ALA A 95 -16.50 -21.75 -15.40
N PHE A 96 -15.77 -22.28 -14.43
CA PHE A 96 -15.62 -21.63 -13.12
C PHE A 96 -14.70 -20.41 -13.23
N THR A 97 -14.94 -19.43 -12.35
CA THR A 97 -14.13 -18.20 -12.21
C THR A 97 -12.66 -18.52 -11.98
N LEU A 98 -12.41 -19.53 -11.14
CA LEU A 98 -11.12 -20.14 -10.92
C LEU A 98 -11.08 -21.47 -11.67
N LYS A 99 -10.01 -21.75 -12.42
CA LYS A 99 -9.81 -23.09 -13.02
C LYS A 99 -9.43 -24.09 -11.92
N LEU A 100 -10.42 -24.50 -11.13
CA LEU A 100 -10.28 -25.43 -10.02
C LEU A 100 -10.63 -26.85 -10.49
N GLN A 101 -9.83 -27.85 -10.08
CA GLN A 101 -10.17 -29.26 -10.34
C GLN A 101 -11.22 -29.72 -9.32
N LEU A 102 -12.49 -29.56 -9.66
CA LEU A 102 -13.61 -30.01 -8.86
C LEU A 102 -14.15 -31.37 -9.33
N PRO A 103 -14.74 -32.17 -8.44
CA PRO A 103 -15.47 -33.38 -8.84
C PRO A 103 -16.54 -33.05 -9.89
N SER A 104 -16.76 -33.96 -10.86
CA SER A 104 -17.71 -33.74 -11.96
C SER A 104 -19.13 -33.38 -11.53
N ARG A 105 -19.55 -33.82 -10.34
CA ARG A 105 -20.84 -33.47 -9.71
C ARG A 105 -21.03 -31.97 -9.46
N CYS A 106 -19.96 -31.20 -9.35
CA CYS A 106 -20.02 -29.74 -9.17
C CYS A 106 -20.42 -28.98 -10.43
N ASN A 107 -20.44 -29.62 -11.61
CA ASN A 107 -20.89 -29.01 -12.86
C ASN A 107 -22.41 -29.06 -13.04
N GLU A 108 -23.12 -29.82 -12.19
CA GLU A 108 -24.58 -29.97 -12.26
C GLU A 108 -25.28 -28.91 -11.38
N SER A 109 -26.43 -28.41 -11.84
CA SER A 109 -27.30 -27.55 -11.03
C SER A 109 -27.97 -28.40 -9.94
N PRO A 110 -28.05 -27.93 -8.66
CA PRO A 110 -27.74 -26.59 -8.16
C PRO A 110 -26.32 -26.40 -7.61
N LEU A 111 -25.49 -27.46 -7.57
CA LEU A 111 -24.15 -27.41 -6.98
C LEU A 111 -23.23 -26.41 -7.68
N TYR A 112 -23.37 -26.28 -9.00
CA TYR A 112 -22.64 -25.30 -9.79
C TYR A 112 -22.87 -23.86 -9.30
N GLU A 113 -24.14 -23.45 -9.13
CA GLU A 113 -24.47 -22.10 -8.68
C GLU A 113 -23.95 -21.83 -7.26
N VAL A 114 -24.02 -22.83 -6.37
CA VAL A 114 -23.49 -22.75 -5.01
C VAL A 114 -21.98 -22.53 -5.02
N VAL A 115 -21.23 -23.31 -5.81
CA VAL A 115 -19.77 -23.18 -5.92
C VAL A 115 -19.40 -21.81 -6.49
N LEU A 116 -20.08 -21.35 -7.54
CA LEU A 116 -19.84 -20.05 -8.16
C LEU A 116 -20.06 -18.90 -7.15
N CYS A 117 -21.14 -18.95 -6.37
CA CYS A 117 -21.38 -17.97 -5.32
C CYS A 117 -20.26 -17.98 -4.26
N LEU A 118 -19.83 -19.17 -3.81
CA LEU A 118 -18.76 -19.31 -2.83
C LEU A 118 -17.42 -18.74 -3.35
N GLU A 119 -17.06 -19.03 -4.60
CA GLU A 119 -15.87 -18.47 -5.26
C GLU A 119 -15.92 -16.94 -5.31
N PHE A 120 -17.06 -16.37 -5.70
CA PHE A 120 -17.24 -14.92 -5.76
C PHE A 120 -17.07 -14.26 -4.38
N PHE A 121 -17.72 -14.80 -3.35
CA PHE A 121 -17.59 -14.28 -2.00
C PHE A 121 -16.16 -14.41 -1.46
N TYR A 122 -15.48 -15.52 -1.75
CA TYR A 122 -14.09 -15.71 -1.38
C TYR A 122 -13.16 -14.68 -2.05
N GLN A 123 -13.32 -14.45 -3.35
CA GLN A 123 -12.59 -13.41 -4.09
C GLN A 123 -12.85 -12.01 -3.53
N LEU A 124 -14.11 -11.69 -3.24
CA LEU A 124 -14.50 -10.40 -2.69
C LEU A 124 -13.88 -10.17 -1.31
N ILE A 125 -13.91 -11.17 -0.43
CA ILE A 125 -13.29 -11.10 0.90
C ILE A 125 -11.78 -10.93 0.77
N SER A 126 -11.12 -11.73 -0.07
CA SER A 126 -9.67 -11.66 -0.30
C SER A 126 -9.24 -10.27 -0.81
N SER A 127 -9.95 -9.75 -1.81
CA SER A 127 -9.67 -8.43 -2.39
C SER A 127 -9.91 -7.31 -1.36
N CYS A 128 -10.99 -7.38 -0.58
CA CYS A 128 -11.25 -6.46 0.53
C CYS A 128 -10.12 -6.49 1.57
N VAL A 129 -9.61 -7.67 1.93
CA VAL A 129 -8.50 -7.82 2.89
C VAL A 129 -7.22 -7.16 2.34
N SER A 130 -6.88 -7.36 1.07
CA SER A 130 -5.73 -6.65 0.44
C SER A 130 -5.93 -5.14 0.50
N GLY A 131 -7.12 -4.66 0.12
CA GLY A 131 -7.48 -3.24 0.18
C GLY A 131 -7.38 -2.65 1.59
N VAL A 132 -7.83 -3.37 2.62
CA VAL A 132 -7.73 -2.96 4.03
C VAL A 132 -6.28 -2.88 4.48
N LEU A 133 -5.42 -3.83 4.10
CA LEU A 133 -3.99 -3.80 4.45
C LEU A 133 -3.26 -2.60 3.81
N ASN A 134 -3.55 -2.30 2.55
CA ASN A 134 -3.01 -1.12 1.87
C ASN A 134 -3.53 0.19 2.52
N SER A 135 -4.82 0.22 2.87
CA SER A 135 -5.46 1.35 3.56
C SER A 135 -4.90 1.58 4.97
N LEU A 136 -4.55 0.50 5.67
CA LEU A 136 -3.92 0.55 6.98
C LEU A 136 -2.55 1.25 6.91
N LEU A 137 -1.71 0.91 5.92
CA LEU A 137 -0.43 1.59 5.70
C LEU A 137 -0.62 3.10 5.52
N ILE A 138 -1.52 3.50 4.61
CA ILE A 138 -1.82 4.91 4.35
C ILE A 138 -2.31 5.61 5.62
N THR A 139 -3.17 4.96 6.40
CA THR A 139 -3.69 5.51 7.65
C THR A 139 -2.58 5.79 8.65
N LEU A 140 -1.67 4.85 8.85
CA LEU A 140 -0.55 5.00 9.78
C LEU A 140 0.42 6.10 9.33
N ILE A 141 0.64 6.23 8.03
CA ILE A 141 1.52 7.26 7.45
C ILE A 141 0.89 8.65 7.52
N LEU A 142 -0.41 8.77 7.25
CA LEU A 142 -1.14 10.03 7.41
C LEU A 142 -1.25 10.46 8.88
N HIS A 143 -1.45 9.52 9.80
CA HIS A 143 -1.38 9.80 11.24
C HIS A 143 0.00 10.32 11.64
N THR A 144 1.07 9.62 11.23
CA THR A 144 2.45 10.05 11.48
C THR A 144 2.72 11.43 10.88
N SER A 145 2.24 11.70 9.66
CA SER A 145 2.34 13.02 9.05
C SER A 145 1.60 14.10 9.84
N GLY A 146 0.44 13.79 10.44
CA GLY A 146 -0.27 14.72 11.31
C GLY A 146 0.55 15.05 12.56
N GLN A 147 1.13 14.04 13.20
CA GLN A 147 2.02 14.24 14.35
C GLN A 147 3.26 15.07 14.01
N ILE A 148 3.83 14.86 12.82
CA ILE A 148 4.95 15.68 12.30
C ILE A 148 4.52 17.13 12.09
N GLU A 149 3.34 17.36 11.52
CA GLU A 149 2.82 18.70 11.24
C GLU A 149 2.58 19.48 12.53
N ILE A 150 1.98 18.82 13.52
CA ILE A 150 1.82 19.36 14.87
C ILE A 150 3.17 19.72 15.50
N LEU A 151 4.15 18.81 15.44
CA LEU A 151 5.50 19.07 15.95
C LEU A 151 6.13 20.28 15.23
N CYS A 152 5.96 20.38 13.92
CA CYS A 152 6.47 21.52 13.13
C CYS A 152 5.85 22.85 13.56
N ASP A 153 4.55 22.87 13.88
CA ASP A 153 3.87 24.09 14.31
C ASP A 153 4.26 24.47 15.73
N GLU A 154 4.36 23.51 16.65
CA GLU A 154 4.89 23.76 18.00
C GLU A 154 6.34 24.26 17.98
N LEU A 155 7.16 23.79 17.03
CA LEU A 155 8.54 24.27 16.82
C LEU A 155 8.60 25.72 16.35
N LYS A 156 7.64 26.17 15.54
CA LYS A 156 7.56 27.57 15.06
C LYS A 156 7.04 28.52 16.15
N ASP A 157 6.12 28.04 16.99
CA ASP A 157 5.49 28.82 18.05
C ASP A 157 6.36 28.97 19.33
N ILE A 158 7.60 28.47 19.30
CA ILE A 158 8.55 28.66 20.41
C ILE A 158 8.99 30.12 20.46
N SER A 159 8.40 30.89 21.38
CA SER A 159 8.81 32.27 21.69
C SER A 159 9.94 32.35 22.74
N SER A 160 10.89 33.27 22.55
CA SER A 160 11.98 33.61 23.47
C SER A 160 11.50 34.44 24.67
N GLU A 161 10.27 34.98 24.61
CA GLU A 161 9.64 35.72 25.71
C GLU A 161 9.19 34.81 26.87
N LYS A 162 9.20 33.48 26.68
CA LYS A 162 8.90 32.51 27.75
C LYS A 162 10.04 32.53 28.77
N LYS A 163 9.69 32.54 30.07
CA LYS A 163 10.66 32.38 31.17
C LYS A 163 11.53 31.12 30.91
N ASN A 164 12.85 31.21 31.15
CA ASN A 164 13.83 30.14 30.86
C ASN A 164 13.39 28.73 31.33
N GLN A 165 12.76 28.63 32.50
CA GLN A 165 12.29 27.33 33.03
C GLN A 165 11.14 26.73 32.19
N GLN A 166 10.24 27.57 31.69
CA GLN A 166 9.12 27.16 30.83
C GLN A 166 9.59 26.80 29.42
N LEU A 167 10.62 27.51 28.91
CA LEU A 167 11.26 27.18 27.63
C LEU A 167 11.94 25.81 27.68
N ASN A 168 12.71 25.52 28.74
CA ASN A 168 13.35 24.21 28.91
C ASN A 168 12.34 23.05 29.03
N LEU A 169 11.22 23.25 29.74
CA LEU A 169 10.15 22.25 29.82
C LEU A 169 9.50 22.02 28.45
N SER A 170 9.22 23.09 27.71
CA SER A 170 8.64 23.03 26.36
C SER A 170 9.58 22.29 25.40
N MET A 171 10.88 22.58 25.46
CA MET A 171 11.88 21.92 24.62
C MET A 171 12.01 20.42 24.92
N LYS A 172 11.99 20.03 26.20
CA LYS A 172 11.96 18.61 26.59
C LYS A 172 10.72 17.90 26.06
N ALA A 173 9.56 18.54 26.11
CA ALA A 173 8.32 17.98 25.58
C ALA A 173 8.41 17.78 24.05
N LEU A 174 8.95 18.75 23.31
CA LEU A 174 9.18 18.67 21.86
C LEU A 174 10.13 17.53 21.47
N ILE A 175 11.24 17.38 22.19
CA ILE A 175 12.18 16.26 21.99
C ILE A 175 11.48 14.93 22.25
N GLY A 176 10.69 14.84 23.32
CA GLY A 176 9.87 13.67 23.63
C GLY A 176 8.90 13.32 22.51
N LYS A 177 8.20 14.33 21.96
CA LYS A 177 7.26 14.17 20.84
C LYS A 177 7.96 13.73 19.56
N HIS A 178 9.10 14.35 19.21
CA HIS A 178 9.92 13.93 18.07
C HIS A 178 10.40 12.47 18.22
N GLN A 179 10.85 12.08 19.42
CA GLN A 179 11.28 10.70 19.69
C GLN A 179 10.12 9.70 19.61
N ARG A 180 8.92 10.07 20.07
CA ARG A 180 7.69 9.27 19.89
C ARG A 180 7.40 9.06 18.40
N ILE A 181 7.45 10.11 17.58
CA ILE A 181 7.22 10.04 16.13
C ILE A 181 8.25 9.12 15.46
N ILE A 182 9.54 9.28 15.78
CA ILE A 182 10.61 8.40 15.27
C ILE A 182 10.34 6.94 15.64
N THR A 183 9.98 6.69 16.89
CA THR A 183 9.71 5.33 17.40
C THR A 183 8.50 4.72 16.70
N PHE A 184 7.42 5.49 16.53
CA PHE A 184 6.21 5.08 15.82
C PHE A 184 6.50 4.74 14.36
N SER A 185 7.23 5.61 13.65
CA SER A 185 7.66 5.39 12.27
C SER A 185 8.55 4.15 12.12
N ASN A 186 9.50 3.92 13.04
CA ASN A 186 10.33 2.72 13.03
C ASN A 186 9.51 1.43 13.25
N LYS A 187 8.44 1.48 14.06
CA LYS A 187 7.52 0.35 14.24
C LYS A 187 6.72 0.06 12.96
N ILE A 188 6.21 1.10 12.29
CA ILE A 188 5.55 0.96 10.98
C ILE A 188 6.52 0.32 9.98
N GLU A 189 7.75 0.82 9.90
CA GLU A 189 8.76 0.31 8.98
C GLU A 189 9.08 -1.15 9.25
N ARG A 190 9.21 -1.58 10.51
CA ARG A 190 9.41 -2.99 10.87
C ARG A 190 8.28 -3.91 10.38
N ILE A 191 7.03 -3.47 10.49
CA ILE A 191 5.86 -4.25 10.08
C ILE A 191 5.80 -4.32 8.55
N PHE A 192 5.91 -3.18 7.87
CA PHE A 192 5.65 -3.08 6.44
C PHE A 192 6.87 -3.33 5.56
N SER A 193 8.09 -3.42 6.11
CA SER A 193 9.29 -3.61 5.29
C SER A 193 9.29 -4.93 4.53
N TYR A 194 8.97 -6.04 5.21
CA TYR A 194 8.88 -7.36 4.57
C TYR A 194 7.58 -7.51 3.76
N ILE A 195 6.49 -6.87 4.17
CA ILE A 195 5.24 -6.81 3.39
C ILE A 195 5.51 -6.16 2.03
N ALA A 196 6.22 -5.03 2.03
CA ALA A 196 6.62 -4.34 0.82
C ALA A 196 7.55 -5.21 -0.04
N LEU A 197 8.53 -5.89 0.57
CA LEU A 197 9.42 -6.78 -0.17
C LEU A 197 8.65 -7.87 -0.93
N VAL A 198 7.74 -8.58 -0.24
CA VAL A 198 6.89 -9.60 -0.87
C VAL A 198 6.04 -9.00 -1.98
N GLN A 199 5.43 -7.82 -1.72
CA GLN A 199 4.65 -7.11 -2.74
C GLN A 199 5.48 -6.82 -4.00
N PHE A 200 6.68 -6.26 -3.85
CA PHE A 200 7.52 -5.89 -4.99
C PHE A 200 8.02 -7.10 -5.78
N LEU A 201 8.52 -8.14 -5.09
CA LEU A 201 8.96 -9.36 -5.76
C LEU A 201 7.84 -9.98 -6.57
N THR A 202 6.64 -10.04 -6.00
CA THR A 202 5.48 -10.59 -6.71
C THR A 202 4.98 -9.68 -7.82
N SER A 203 4.92 -8.35 -7.61
CA SER A 203 4.55 -7.41 -8.67
C SER A 203 5.51 -7.50 -9.86
N ILE A 204 6.82 -7.68 -9.63
CA ILE A 204 7.80 -7.90 -10.71
C ILE A 204 7.49 -9.19 -11.46
N LEU A 205 7.36 -10.31 -10.75
CA LEU A 205 7.06 -11.61 -11.37
C LEU A 205 5.76 -11.55 -12.20
N LEU A 206 4.69 -10.97 -11.63
CA LEU A 206 3.40 -10.85 -12.28
C LEU A 206 3.46 -9.94 -13.52
N THR A 207 4.10 -8.78 -13.41
CA THR A 207 4.26 -7.85 -14.55
C THR A 207 5.11 -8.45 -15.67
N CYS A 208 6.15 -9.23 -15.34
CA CYS A 208 6.94 -9.97 -16.33
C CYS A 208 6.12 -11.06 -17.04
N CYS A 209 5.36 -11.88 -16.29
CA CYS A 209 4.51 -12.92 -16.88
C CYS A 209 3.41 -12.33 -17.78
N ILE A 210 2.74 -11.27 -17.33
CA ILE A 210 1.72 -10.58 -18.12
C ILE A 210 2.35 -9.92 -19.34
N GLY A 211 3.47 -9.21 -19.17
CA GLY A 211 4.18 -8.54 -20.26
C GLY A 211 4.63 -9.52 -21.35
N PHE A 212 5.19 -10.67 -20.97
CA PHE A 212 5.52 -11.74 -21.92
C PHE A 212 4.28 -12.24 -22.65
N THR A 213 3.19 -12.56 -21.94
CA THR A 213 1.94 -13.03 -22.53
C THR A 213 1.39 -12.01 -23.55
N LEU A 214 1.38 -10.73 -23.19
CA LEU A 214 0.97 -9.64 -24.07
C LEU A 214 1.80 -9.61 -25.35
N ILE A 215 3.13 -9.61 -25.25
CA ILE A 215 3.99 -9.54 -26.44
C ILE A 215 3.84 -10.79 -27.31
N THR A 216 3.83 -11.99 -26.71
CA THR A 216 3.61 -13.22 -27.48
C THR A 216 2.28 -13.18 -28.20
N SER A 217 1.21 -12.72 -27.54
CA SER A 217 -0.10 -12.59 -28.18
C SER A 217 -0.05 -11.62 -29.35
N PHE A 218 0.56 -10.44 -29.21
CA PHE A 218 0.73 -9.49 -30.32
C PHE A 218 1.54 -10.06 -31.49
N SER A 219 2.60 -10.83 -31.23
CA SER A 219 3.40 -11.46 -32.29
C SER A 219 2.62 -12.53 -33.06
N THR A 220 1.72 -13.28 -32.40
CA THR A 220 0.85 -14.27 -33.05
C THR A 220 -0.38 -13.64 -33.71
N MET A 221 -0.77 -12.44 -33.29
CA MET A 221 -1.87 -11.64 -33.88
C MET A 221 -1.55 -11.12 -35.28
N GLN A 222 -0.29 -11.15 -35.73
CA GLN A 222 0.06 -10.76 -37.10
C GLN A 222 -0.44 -11.77 -38.15
N ASP A 223 -0.77 -13.01 -37.74
CA ASP A 223 -1.16 -14.11 -38.64
C ASP A 223 -2.65 -14.56 -38.51
N SER A 224 -3.44 -13.99 -37.59
CA SER A 224 -4.86 -14.39 -37.42
C SER A 224 -5.81 -13.22 -37.10
N ASP A 225 -6.86 -13.06 -37.91
CA ASP A 225 -7.83 -11.93 -37.88
C ASP A 225 -8.82 -11.94 -36.70
N THR A 226 -8.61 -12.73 -35.65
CA THR A 226 -9.52 -12.79 -34.48
C THR A 226 -8.84 -12.28 -33.23
N ILE A 227 -9.06 -10.99 -32.94
CA ILE A 227 -8.62 -10.35 -31.71
C ILE A 227 -9.48 -10.89 -30.55
N ASP A 228 -8.89 -11.71 -29.67
CA ASP A 228 -9.46 -11.96 -28.33
C ASP A 228 -9.27 -10.70 -27.46
N SER A 229 -10.05 -9.67 -27.77
CA SER A 229 -9.98 -8.35 -27.14
C SER A 229 -10.22 -8.42 -25.63
N ALA A 230 -10.99 -9.42 -25.16
CA ALA A 230 -11.25 -9.64 -23.74
C ALA A 230 -9.99 -10.07 -22.97
N ALA A 231 -9.19 -10.99 -23.52
CA ALA A 231 -7.94 -11.42 -22.90
C ALA A 231 -6.91 -10.29 -22.79
N LEU A 232 -6.80 -9.44 -23.82
CA LEU A 232 -5.91 -8.26 -23.80
C LEU A 232 -6.36 -7.22 -22.77
N ILE A 233 -7.67 -6.94 -22.68
CA ILE A 233 -8.22 -6.01 -21.68
C ILE A 233 -7.95 -6.53 -20.27
N LYS A 234 -8.18 -7.83 -20.01
CA LYS A 234 -7.85 -8.46 -18.71
C LYS A 234 -6.38 -8.28 -18.34
N ALA A 235 -5.48 -8.59 -19.28
CA ALA A 235 -4.03 -8.48 -19.07
C ALA A 235 -3.63 -7.05 -18.66
N ILE A 236 -4.16 -6.04 -19.36
CA ILE A 236 -3.92 -4.62 -19.05
C ILE A 236 -4.47 -4.28 -17.66
N VAL A 237 -5.69 -4.71 -17.33
CA VAL A 237 -6.30 -4.43 -16.01
C VAL A 237 -5.47 -5.05 -14.88
N PHE A 238 -5.04 -6.32 -15.01
CA PHE A 238 -4.18 -6.97 -14.01
C PHE A 238 -2.81 -6.28 -13.89
N TYR A 239 -2.21 -5.85 -15.01
CA TYR A 239 -0.97 -5.09 -15.00
C TYR A 239 -1.13 -3.76 -14.24
N MET A 240 -2.20 -3.02 -14.53
CA MET A 240 -2.49 -1.75 -13.85
C MET A 240 -2.76 -1.96 -12.37
N ALA A 241 -3.51 -3.00 -11.99
CA ALA A 241 -3.77 -3.35 -10.60
C ALA A 241 -2.47 -3.65 -9.83
N ALA A 242 -1.62 -4.52 -10.38
CA ALA A 242 -0.33 -4.87 -9.77
C ALA A 242 0.60 -3.65 -9.60
N THR A 243 0.55 -2.73 -10.58
CA THR A 243 1.32 -1.49 -10.58
C THR A 243 0.80 -0.49 -9.54
N VAL A 244 -0.52 -0.34 -9.42
CA VAL A 244 -1.16 0.54 -8.42
C VAL A 244 -0.86 0.05 -7.01
N GLU A 245 -0.92 -1.26 -6.75
CA GLU A 245 -0.55 -1.81 -5.44
C GLU A 245 0.90 -1.47 -5.08
N ALA A 246 1.86 -1.70 -5.98
CA ALA A 246 3.26 -1.34 -5.76
C ALA A 246 3.46 0.18 -5.58
N PHE A 247 2.74 0.99 -6.35
CA PHE A 247 2.79 2.45 -6.26
C PHE A 247 2.36 2.98 -4.89
N ILE A 248 1.33 2.40 -4.27
CA ILE A 248 0.84 2.82 -2.94
C ILE A 248 1.97 2.75 -1.89
N PHE A 249 2.77 1.68 -1.90
CA PHE A 249 3.90 1.51 -0.97
C PHE A 249 4.98 2.58 -1.17
N CYS A 250 5.38 2.83 -2.41
CA CYS A 250 6.37 3.87 -2.74
C CYS A 250 5.85 5.28 -2.46
N PHE A 251 4.59 5.56 -2.76
CA PHE A 251 3.95 6.83 -2.41
C PHE A 251 3.97 7.08 -0.91
N CYS A 252 3.64 6.06 -0.10
CA CYS A 252 3.67 6.18 1.37
C CYS A 252 5.08 6.46 1.91
N GLY A 253 6.10 5.76 1.39
CA GLY A 253 7.49 5.97 1.78
C GLY A 253 7.99 7.37 1.40
N GLU A 254 7.75 7.81 0.17
CA GLU A 254 8.10 9.15 -0.32
C GLU A 254 7.40 10.23 0.49
N TYR A 255 6.09 10.09 0.72
CA TYR A 255 5.30 11.05 1.48
C TYR A 255 5.82 11.21 2.92
N LEU A 256 6.12 10.10 3.59
CA LEU A 256 6.69 10.12 4.94
C LEU A 256 8.07 10.78 4.96
N SER A 257 8.94 10.44 4.00
CA SER A 257 10.29 10.99 3.86
C SER A 257 10.25 12.50 3.63
N ALA A 258 9.37 12.96 2.75
CA ALA A 258 9.15 14.38 2.48
C ALA A 258 8.64 15.13 3.73
N LYS A 259 7.66 14.56 4.44
CA LYS A 259 7.15 15.15 5.70
C LYS A 259 8.20 15.19 6.79
N SER A 260 9.01 14.13 6.93
CA SER A 260 10.09 14.08 7.92
C SER A 260 11.13 15.18 7.72
N LYS A 261 11.40 15.59 6.48
CA LYS A 261 12.35 16.68 6.19
C LYS A 261 11.87 18.03 6.73
N MET A 262 10.55 18.25 6.77
CA MET A 262 9.96 19.50 7.26
C MET A 262 10.29 19.79 8.74
N ILE A 263 10.57 18.75 9.55
CA ILE A 263 10.94 18.92 10.97
C ILE A 263 12.23 19.74 11.08
N GLY A 264 13.24 19.40 10.28
CA GLY A 264 14.51 20.12 10.26
C GLY A 264 14.33 21.57 9.78
N ASP A 265 13.52 21.77 8.75
CA ASP A 265 13.23 23.10 8.21
C ASP A 265 12.45 23.97 9.22
N ALA A 266 11.48 23.40 9.94
CA ALA A 266 10.72 24.09 10.96
C ALA A 266 11.60 24.46 12.17
N ALA A 267 12.43 23.51 12.63
CA ALA A 267 13.39 23.77 13.70
C ALA A 267 14.39 24.87 13.33
N TYR A 268 14.90 24.87 12.09
CA TYR A 268 15.81 25.91 11.60
C TYR A 268 15.16 27.30 11.50
N LYS A 269 13.87 27.35 11.12
CA LYS A 269 13.09 28.59 11.02
C LYS A 269 12.57 29.12 12.37
N SER A 270 12.72 28.36 13.45
CA SER A 270 12.41 28.86 14.79
C SER A 270 13.37 29.98 15.20
N ILE A 271 13.00 30.77 16.21
CA ILE A 271 13.83 31.87 16.73
C ILE A 271 14.95 31.38 17.68
N TRP A 272 15.59 30.26 17.32
CA TRP A 272 16.61 29.59 18.14
C TRP A 272 17.86 30.44 18.40
N TYR A 273 18.10 31.45 17.57
CA TYR A 273 19.21 32.39 17.70
C TYR A 273 19.01 33.39 18.86
N ASP A 274 17.78 33.56 19.36
CA ASP A 274 17.48 34.38 20.54
C ASP A 274 17.55 33.58 21.86
N PHE A 275 17.78 32.25 21.79
CA PHE A 275 17.84 31.39 22.96
C PHE A 275 19.20 31.41 23.63
N LYS A 276 19.25 31.01 24.91
CA LYS A 276 20.53 30.83 25.60
C LYS A 276 21.34 29.70 24.95
N PRO A 277 22.69 29.72 25.05
CA PRO A 277 23.54 28.70 24.46
C PRO A 277 23.21 27.26 24.88
N ASP A 278 22.67 27.05 26.08
CA ASP A 278 22.27 25.70 26.53
C ASP A 278 20.94 25.25 25.93
N GLU A 279 20.06 26.18 25.58
CA GLU A 279 18.74 25.90 25.00
C GLU A 279 18.82 25.71 23.48
N SER A 280 19.68 26.49 22.80
CA SER A 280 19.91 26.38 21.35
C SER A 280 20.52 25.03 20.95
N LYS A 281 21.28 24.38 21.85
CA LYS A 281 21.80 23.01 21.67
C LYS A 281 20.68 21.99 21.40
N PHE A 282 19.52 22.14 22.03
CA PHE A 282 18.40 21.23 21.81
C PHE A 282 17.82 21.33 20.40
N VAL A 283 17.66 22.55 19.89
CA VAL A 283 17.22 22.77 18.50
C VAL A 283 18.23 22.19 17.51
N LEU A 284 19.53 22.40 17.77
CA LEU A 284 20.60 21.82 16.96
C LEU A 284 20.52 20.29 16.93
N LEU A 285 20.28 19.63 18.06
CA LEU A 285 20.09 18.17 18.11
C LEU A 285 18.87 17.72 17.30
N ILE A 286 17.76 18.46 17.35
CA ILE A 286 16.57 18.18 16.52
C ILE A 286 16.91 18.29 15.03
N ILE A 287 17.61 19.35 14.62
CA ILE A 287 18.04 19.55 13.23
C ILE A 287 18.94 18.41 12.77
N LEU A 288 20.00 18.11 13.54
CA LEU A 288 20.95 17.02 13.24
C LEU A 288 20.23 15.68 13.12
N ARG A 289 19.31 15.38 14.04
CA ARG A 289 18.53 14.13 13.97
C ARG A 289 17.61 14.11 12.76
N SER A 290 17.00 15.23 12.38
CA SER A 290 16.06 15.35 11.26
C SER A 290 16.71 15.15 9.89
N GLN A 291 18.05 15.31 9.78
CA GLN A 291 18.79 15.00 8.56
C GLN A 291 18.64 13.52 8.16
N ARG A 292 18.49 12.62 9.14
CA ARG A 292 18.14 11.22 8.89
C ARG A 292 16.63 11.08 8.77
N ARG A 293 16.15 11.18 7.52
CA ARG A 293 14.75 11.07 7.13
C ARG A 293 14.10 9.77 7.64
N LEU A 294 12.83 9.88 8.04
CA LEU A 294 11.97 8.74 8.31
C LEU A 294 11.50 8.16 6.97
N THR A 295 11.86 6.92 6.68
CA THR A 295 11.51 6.24 5.43
C THR A 295 11.07 4.82 5.71
N ILE A 296 10.32 4.22 4.78
CA ILE A 296 10.03 2.79 4.79
C ILE A 296 10.94 2.13 3.77
N THR A 297 11.44 0.92 4.05
CA THR A 297 12.30 0.17 3.13
C THR A 297 11.64 -1.12 2.67
N ALA A 298 11.87 -1.57 1.44
CA ALA A 298 11.56 -2.93 1.02
C ALA A 298 12.66 -3.89 1.53
N GLY A 299 12.35 -4.67 2.56
CA GLY A 299 13.23 -5.71 3.09
C GLY A 299 14.62 -5.25 3.53
N LYS A 300 14.80 -3.97 3.92
CA LYS A 300 16.10 -3.33 4.19
C LYS A 300 17.06 -3.23 3.00
N ILE A 301 16.60 -3.54 1.79
CA ILE A 301 17.42 -3.54 0.57
C ILE A 301 17.31 -2.19 -0.15
N MET A 302 16.10 -1.63 -0.21
CA MET A 302 15.81 -0.42 -0.99
C MET A 302 14.84 0.48 -0.23
N ASP A 303 15.07 1.79 -0.26
CA ASP A 303 14.12 2.77 0.24
C ASP A 303 12.86 2.81 -0.65
N LEU A 304 11.68 2.85 -0.03
CA LEU A 304 10.42 3.04 -0.73
C LEU A 304 10.30 4.51 -1.15
N SER A 305 10.65 4.78 -2.40
CA SER A 305 10.58 6.10 -3.04
C SER A 305 9.96 6.00 -4.43
N LEU A 306 9.55 7.14 -4.99
CA LEU A 306 9.09 7.20 -6.38
C LEU A 306 10.21 6.84 -7.38
N GLU A 307 11.46 7.12 -7.01
CA GLU A 307 12.64 6.70 -7.76
C GLU A 307 12.80 5.18 -7.76
N GLY A 308 12.63 4.53 -6.59
CA GLY A 308 12.65 3.08 -6.46
C GLY A 308 11.55 2.41 -7.30
N PHE A 309 10.33 2.97 -7.27
CA PHE A 309 9.23 2.51 -8.13
C PHE A 309 9.59 2.59 -9.61
N THR A 310 10.10 3.73 -10.07
CA THR A 310 10.49 3.92 -11.47
C THR A 310 11.58 2.93 -11.89
N SER A 311 12.55 2.67 -11.00
CA SER A 311 13.63 1.71 -11.25
C SER A 311 13.10 0.28 -11.39
N ILE A 312 12.11 -0.10 -10.58
CA ILE A 312 11.46 -1.42 -10.66
C ILE A 312 10.67 -1.57 -11.95
N ILE A 313 9.86 -0.58 -12.34
CA ILE A 313 9.10 -0.64 -13.59
C ILE A 313 10.04 -0.75 -14.81
N LYS A 314 11.15 -0.01 -14.81
CA LYS A 314 12.19 -0.12 -15.85
C LYS A 314 12.79 -1.53 -15.88
N ALA A 315 13.12 -2.10 -14.71
CA ALA A 315 13.66 -3.45 -14.62
C ALA A 315 12.68 -4.49 -15.17
N SER A 316 11.39 -4.43 -14.77
CA SER A 316 10.34 -5.31 -15.32
C SER A 316 10.25 -5.21 -16.84
N ALA A 317 10.25 -4.00 -17.39
CA ALA A 317 10.21 -3.78 -18.84
C ALA A 317 11.44 -4.37 -19.55
N SER A 318 12.64 -4.20 -18.98
CA SER A 318 13.87 -4.82 -19.51
C SER A 318 13.80 -6.34 -19.51
N TYR A 319 13.32 -6.96 -18.43
CA TYR A 319 13.14 -8.42 -18.38
C TYR A 319 12.14 -8.92 -19.42
N VAL A 320 11.04 -8.20 -19.62
CA VAL A 320 10.06 -8.50 -20.67
C VAL A 320 10.70 -8.44 -22.06
N SER A 321 11.52 -7.41 -22.34
CA SER A 321 12.25 -7.31 -23.62
C SER A 321 13.25 -8.46 -23.83
N VAL A 322 13.97 -8.88 -22.78
CA VAL A 322 14.89 -10.02 -22.85
C VAL A 322 14.13 -11.31 -23.13
N LEU A 323 13.01 -11.56 -22.44
CA LEU A 323 12.18 -12.75 -22.65
C LEU A 323 11.68 -12.82 -24.09
N HIS A 324 11.26 -11.69 -24.67
CA HIS A 324 10.85 -11.61 -26.07
C HIS A 324 12.00 -11.74 -27.08
N ALA A 325 13.22 -11.37 -26.71
CA ALA A 325 14.37 -11.56 -27.61
C ALA A 325 14.86 -13.02 -27.63
N VAL A 326 14.62 -13.78 -26.56
CA VAL A 326 15.07 -15.17 -26.40
C VAL A 326 14.07 -16.18 -26.96
N TYR A 327 12.77 -15.90 -26.87
CA TYR A 327 11.67 -16.73 -27.37
C TYR A 327 11.01 -16.10 -28.58
#